data_AF-A0A833VPY8-F1
#
_entry.id   AF-A0A833VPY8-F1
#
_cell.length_a   1.000
_cell.length_b   1.000
_cell.length_c   1.000
_cell.angle_alpha   90.00
_cell.angle_beta   90.00
_cell.angle_gamma   90.00
#
_symmetry.space_group_name_H-M   'P 1'
#
loop_
_entity.id
_entity.type
_entity.pdbx_description
1 polymer ?
#
loop_
_entity_poly.entity_id
_entity_poly.type
_entity_poly.pdbx_seq_one_letter_code
_entity_poly.pdbx_strand_id
1 'polypeptide(L)'
;MTKARIEGLLAAFPKLMSSGKQHTFVETESVRYVYQPLEKVYMLLITTKASNILEDLETLRLFARVIPEYCNSMDELEIAENAFNLIFAFDEIVALGYRESVNLAQIRTFVEMDSHEEKVYQAVRMTQEREARNKMREKAKELQRQRMEAVKKTGLKSPGFGNSYSSGNFTPTLSVRDTTNFVPETVRPSYTPTQ
;
A
#
# COMPACT_ATOMS: atom_id res chain seq x y z
N MET A 1 -12.21 -6.76 -18.49
CA MET A 1 -12.16 -8.08 -19.17
C MET A 1 -12.46 -9.16 -18.13
N THR A 2 -13.14 -10.27 -18.46
CA THR A 2 -13.40 -11.36 -17.49
C THR A 2 -12.26 -12.39 -17.51
N LYS A 3 -12.00 -13.06 -16.39
CA LYS A 3 -10.95 -14.11 -16.28
C LYS A 3 -11.07 -15.17 -17.38
N ALA A 4 -12.27 -15.70 -17.59
CA ALA A 4 -12.54 -16.72 -18.61
C ALA A 4 -12.18 -16.25 -20.04
N ARG A 5 -12.37 -14.95 -20.33
CA ARG A 5 -11.98 -14.38 -21.62
C ARG A 5 -10.46 -14.32 -21.78
N ILE A 6 -9.70 -13.96 -20.74
CA ILE A 6 -8.24 -13.95 -20.78
C ILE A 6 -7.70 -15.37 -21.02
N GLU A 7 -8.16 -16.35 -20.23
CA GLU A 7 -7.75 -17.74 -20.38
C GLU A 7 -8.05 -18.30 -21.77
N GLY A 8 -9.24 -17.98 -22.33
CA GLY A 8 -9.61 -18.36 -23.69
C GLY A 8 -8.70 -17.77 -24.77
N LEU A 9 -8.31 -16.49 -24.62
CA LEU A 9 -7.38 -15.83 -25.53
C LEU A 9 -5.96 -16.43 -25.43
N LEU A 10 -5.49 -16.69 -24.21
CA LEU A 10 -4.18 -17.31 -23.97
C LEU A 10 -4.12 -18.75 -24.52
N ALA A 11 -5.18 -19.55 -24.36
CA ALA A 11 -5.23 -20.91 -24.88
C ALA A 11 -5.23 -20.96 -26.43
N ALA A 12 -5.71 -19.91 -27.09
CA ALA A 12 -5.70 -19.80 -28.54
C ALA A 12 -4.33 -19.38 -29.09
N PHE A 13 -3.56 -18.59 -28.34
CA PHE A 13 -2.32 -17.96 -28.80
C PHE A 13 -1.28 -18.92 -29.41
N PRO A 14 -0.95 -20.08 -28.81
CA PRO A 14 0.04 -21.00 -29.39
C PRO A 14 -0.33 -21.50 -30.80
N LYS A 15 -1.62 -21.68 -31.08
CA LYS A 15 -2.11 -22.13 -32.39
C LYS A 15 -1.96 -21.06 -33.46
N LEU A 16 -1.91 -19.79 -33.06
CA LEU A 16 -1.77 -18.64 -33.95
C LEU A 16 -0.30 -18.40 -34.34
N MET A 17 0.67 -18.87 -33.55
CA MET A 17 2.10 -18.70 -33.85
C MET A 17 2.62 -19.61 -34.96
N SER A 18 1.92 -20.69 -35.31
CA SER A 18 2.35 -21.65 -36.34
C SER A 18 2.27 -21.12 -37.78
N SER A 19 1.82 -19.87 -38.00
CA SER A 19 1.57 -19.34 -39.35
C SER A 19 2.83 -18.93 -40.15
N GLY A 20 4.03 -19.37 -39.77
CA GLY A 20 5.26 -19.24 -40.57
C GLY A 20 5.73 -17.81 -40.87
N LYS A 21 5.13 -16.79 -40.22
CA LYS A 21 5.52 -15.39 -40.39
C LYS A 21 6.22 -14.90 -39.12
N GLN A 22 7.43 -14.35 -39.28
CA GLN A 22 8.09 -13.58 -38.23
C GLN A 22 7.38 -12.24 -38.07
N HIS A 23 6.22 -12.26 -37.41
CA HIS A 23 5.55 -11.04 -36.98
C HIS A 23 5.66 -10.97 -35.46
N THR A 24 6.10 -9.83 -34.95
CA THR A 24 6.08 -9.46 -33.52
C THR A 24 4.65 -9.20 -33.03
N PHE A 25 3.64 -9.44 -33.86
CA PHE A 25 2.24 -9.39 -33.52
C PHE A 25 1.39 -10.31 -34.42
N VAL A 26 0.25 -10.77 -33.91
CA VAL A 26 -0.77 -11.49 -34.66
C VAL A 26 -2.12 -10.86 -34.41
N GLU A 27 -2.86 -10.57 -35.48
CA GLU A 27 -4.22 -10.04 -35.39
C GLU A 27 -5.25 -11.15 -35.55
N THR A 28 -6.27 -11.11 -34.71
CA THR A 28 -7.49 -11.91 -34.82
C THR A 28 -8.68 -11.01 -35.11
N GLU A 29 -9.88 -11.58 -35.20
CA GLU A 29 -11.10 -10.79 -35.39
C GLU A 29 -11.35 -9.80 -34.23
N SER A 30 -11.00 -10.18 -32.99
CA SER A 30 -11.35 -9.39 -31.79
C SER A 30 -10.19 -8.60 -31.19
N VAL A 31 -8.97 -9.14 -31.23
CA VAL A 31 -7.80 -8.56 -30.54
C VAL A 31 -6.52 -8.71 -31.36
N ARG A 32 -5.52 -7.91 -31.03
CA ARG A 32 -4.15 -8.03 -31.50
C ARG A 32 -3.29 -8.58 -30.36
N TYR A 33 -2.51 -9.61 -30.65
CA TYR A 33 -1.48 -10.12 -29.75
C TYR A 33 -0.15 -9.50 -30.17
N VAL A 34 0.53 -8.79 -29.28
CA VAL A 34 1.87 -8.25 -29.51
C VAL A 34 2.81 -8.99 -28.58
N TYR A 35 3.87 -9.61 -29.10
CA TYR A 35 4.66 -10.52 -28.30
C TYR A 35 6.12 -10.57 -28.70
N GLN A 36 6.95 -11.00 -27.75
CA GLN A 36 8.34 -11.32 -27.99
C GLN A 36 8.75 -12.56 -27.18
N PRO A 37 9.60 -13.42 -27.76
CA PRO A 37 10.19 -14.53 -27.02
C PRO A 37 11.15 -14.00 -25.92
N LEU A 38 11.09 -14.64 -24.76
CA LEU A 38 11.99 -14.44 -23.62
C LEU A 38 12.55 -15.82 -23.25
N GLU A 39 13.69 -16.20 -23.82
CA GLU A 39 14.31 -17.52 -23.64
C GLU A 39 13.30 -18.68 -23.74
N LYS A 40 12.78 -19.18 -22.61
CA LYS A 40 11.85 -20.31 -22.51
C LYS A 40 10.37 -19.92 -22.48
N VAL A 41 10.06 -18.64 -22.32
CA VAL A 41 8.69 -18.11 -22.20
C VAL A 41 8.43 -17.02 -23.24
N TYR A 42 7.19 -16.52 -23.29
CA TYR A 42 6.83 -15.39 -24.15
C TYR A 42 6.29 -14.24 -23.30
N MET A 43 6.75 -13.02 -23.59
CA MET A 43 6.05 -11.81 -23.15
C MET A 43 4.94 -11.51 -24.15
N LEU A 44 3.72 -11.29 -23.66
CA LEU A 44 2.52 -11.12 -24.48
C LEU A 44 1.68 -9.94 -23.98
N LEU A 45 1.39 -8.99 -24.86
CA LEU A 45 0.38 -7.96 -24.68
C LEU A 45 -0.84 -8.28 -25.56
N ILE A 46 -2.04 -8.16 -25.00
CA ILE A 46 -3.29 -8.29 -25.72
C ILE A 46 -3.90 -6.90 -25.84
N THR A 47 -3.90 -6.35 -27.06
CA THR A 47 -4.39 -5.00 -27.33
C THR A 47 -5.58 -5.01 -28.28
N THR A 48 -6.28 -3.88 -28.37
CA THR A 48 -7.34 -3.72 -29.36
C THR A 48 -6.72 -3.43 -30.73
N LYS A 49 -7.42 -3.75 -31.82
CA LYS A 49 -6.94 -3.45 -33.18
C LYS A 49 -6.75 -1.95 -33.46
N ALA A 50 -7.43 -1.10 -32.69
CA ALA A 50 -7.32 0.35 -32.78
C ALA A 50 -6.12 0.92 -32.00
N SER A 51 -5.46 0.12 -31.14
CA SER A 51 -4.28 0.57 -30.41
C SER A 51 -3.12 0.87 -31.34
N ASN A 52 -2.30 1.84 -30.95
CA ASN A 52 -1.10 2.20 -31.69
C ASN A 52 -0.04 1.10 -31.51
N ILE A 53 0.17 0.31 -32.57
CA ILE A 53 1.10 -0.83 -32.53
C ILE A 53 2.55 -0.43 -32.25
N LEU A 54 2.98 0.78 -32.63
CA LEU A 54 4.34 1.25 -32.34
C LEU A 54 4.52 1.49 -30.85
N GLU A 55 3.51 2.06 -30.20
CA GLU A 55 3.48 2.28 -28.75
C GLU A 55 3.34 0.95 -28.00
N ASP A 56 2.49 0.03 -28.47
CA ASP A 56 2.36 -1.32 -27.90
C ASP A 56 3.70 -2.08 -27.94
N LEU A 57 4.44 -2.00 -29.06
CA LEU A 57 5.76 -2.63 -29.21
C LEU A 57 6.82 -2.02 -28.29
N GLU A 58 6.79 -0.70 -28.11
CA GLU A 58 7.71 -0.04 -27.18
C GLU A 58 7.38 -0.39 -25.72
N THR A 59 6.08 -0.46 -25.40
CA THR A 59 5.57 -0.92 -24.12
C THR A 59 6.03 -2.35 -23.85
N LEU A 60 5.84 -3.28 -24.79
CA LEU A 60 6.30 -4.67 -24.70
C LEU A 60 7.80 -4.76 -24.38
N ARG A 61 8.62 -3.93 -25.03
CA ARG A 61 10.07 -3.86 -24.77
C ARG A 61 10.38 -3.32 -23.38
N LEU A 62 9.58 -2.39 -22.86
CA LEU A 62 9.74 -1.89 -21.49
C LEU A 62 9.39 -2.99 -20.47
N PHE A 63 8.26 -3.68 -20.64
CA PHE A 63 7.88 -4.84 -19.81
C PHE A 63 8.99 -5.90 -19.76
N ALA A 64 9.56 -6.23 -20.91
CA ALA A 64 10.65 -7.20 -20.99
C ALA A 64 11.94 -6.75 -20.30
N ARG A 65 12.24 -5.44 -20.30
CA ARG A 65 13.40 -4.88 -19.59
C ARG A 65 13.19 -4.79 -18.08
N VAL A 66 11.95 -4.85 -17.60
CA VAL A 66 11.64 -4.85 -16.17
C VAL A 66 11.88 -6.22 -15.53
N ILE A 67 11.66 -7.33 -16.25
CA ILE A 67 11.84 -8.68 -15.67
C ILE A 67 13.24 -8.91 -15.09
N PRO A 68 14.37 -8.59 -15.80
CA PRO A 68 15.72 -8.78 -15.26
C PRO A 68 16.02 -7.96 -13.99
N GLU A 69 15.22 -6.95 -13.65
CA GLU A 69 15.40 -6.18 -12.41
C GLU A 69 14.95 -6.97 -11.17
N TYR A 70 14.09 -7.98 -11.36
CA TYR A 70 13.51 -8.78 -10.28
C TYR A 70 13.89 -10.27 -10.36
N CYS A 71 14.17 -10.79 -11.56
CA CYS A 71 14.46 -12.21 -11.80
C CYS A 71 15.90 -12.38 -12.28
N ASN A 72 16.64 -13.34 -11.69
CA ASN A 72 18.02 -13.62 -12.10
C ASN A 72 18.09 -14.46 -13.39
N SER A 73 17.08 -15.29 -13.63
CA SER A 73 16.92 -16.09 -14.85
C SER A 73 15.53 -15.92 -15.45
N MET A 74 15.41 -16.16 -16.75
CA MET A 74 14.14 -16.10 -17.50
C MET A 74 13.42 -17.46 -17.47
N ASP A 75 13.34 -18.06 -16.28
CA ASP A 75 12.68 -19.34 -16.04
C ASP A 75 11.28 -19.15 -15.44
N GLU A 76 10.36 -20.08 -15.74
CA GLU A 76 8.98 -20.02 -15.26
C GLU A 76 8.88 -19.96 -13.72
N LEU A 77 9.71 -20.73 -13.02
CA LEU A 77 9.73 -20.79 -11.55
C LEU A 77 10.14 -19.45 -10.94
N GLU A 78 11.24 -18.86 -11.39
CA GLU A 78 11.76 -17.57 -10.89
C GLU A 78 10.76 -16.43 -11.14
N ILE A 79 10.16 -16.41 -12.33
CA ILE A 79 9.13 -15.42 -12.71
C ILE A 79 7.88 -15.59 -11.84
N ALA A 80 7.47 -16.83 -11.56
CA ALA A 80 6.32 -17.12 -10.71
C ALA A 80 6.57 -16.71 -9.24
N GLU A 81 7.77 -16.95 -8.72
CA GLU A 81 8.16 -16.54 -7.36
C GLU A 81 8.15 -15.01 -7.19
N ASN A 82 8.55 -14.27 -8.24
CA ASN A 82 8.57 -12.80 -8.25
C ASN A 82 7.32 -12.15 -8.85
N ALA A 83 6.25 -12.91 -9.10
CA ALA A 83 5.09 -12.45 -9.85
C ALA A 83 4.44 -11.18 -9.26
N PHE A 84 4.32 -11.06 -7.93
CA PHE A 84 3.72 -9.87 -7.32
C PHE A 84 4.58 -8.62 -7.50
N ASN A 85 5.91 -8.74 -7.36
CA ASN A 85 6.82 -7.62 -7.58
C ASN A 85 6.76 -7.15 -9.05
N LEU A 86 6.68 -8.11 -9.98
CA LEU A 86 6.52 -7.82 -11.40
C LEU A 86 5.17 -7.13 -11.68
N ILE A 87 4.07 -7.61 -11.09
CA ILE A 87 2.74 -6.98 -11.25
C ILE A 87 2.77 -5.53 -10.76
N PHE A 88 3.37 -5.25 -9.59
CA PHE A 88 3.48 -3.88 -9.10
C PHE A 88 4.29 -2.99 -10.05
N ALA A 89 5.41 -3.50 -10.59
CA ALA A 89 6.18 -2.76 -11.58
C ALA A 89 5.42 -2.56 -12.90
N PHE A 90 4.58 -3.53 -13.30
CA PHE A 90 3.78 -3.47 -14.53
C PHE A 90 2.62 -2.48 -14.43
N ASP A 91 2.00 -2.35 -13.26
CA ASP A 91 0.95 -1.35 -12.99
C ASP A 91 1.48 0.09 -13.14
N GLU A 92 2.77 0.33 -12.87
CA GLU A 92 3.42 1.63 -13.11
C GLU A 92 3.71 1.92 -14.60
N ILE A 93 3.66 0.91 -15.47
CA ILE A 93 3.89 1.08 -16.92
C ILE A 93 2.58 1.35 -17.65
N VAL A 94 1.49 0.71 -17.24
CA VAL A 94 0.18 0.80 -17.92
C VAL A 94 -0.93 1.00 -16.89
N ALA A 95 -1.56 2.17 -16.94
CA ALA A 95 -2.73 2.48 -16.14
C ALA A 95 -4.00 2.43 -17.00
N LEU A 96 -4.95 1.56 -16.64
CA LEU A 96 -6.26 1.44 -17.30
C LEU A 96 -6.19 1.23 -18.83
N GLY A 97 -5.10 0.64 -19.32
CA GLY A 97 -4.88 0.38 -20.75
C GLY A 97 -4.19 1.51 -21.51
N TYR A 98 -3.78 2.59 -20.83
CA TYR A 98 -2.93 3.64 -21.38
C TYR A 98 -1.50 3.48 -20.85
N ARG A 99 -0.53 3.69 -21.74
CA ARG A 99 0.89 3.66 -21.38
C ARG A 99 1.25 4.94 -20.61
N GLU A 100 1.96 4.77 -19.50
CA GLU A 100 2.59 5.86 -18.77
C GLU A 100 3.99 6.16 -19.33
N SER A 101 4.37 7.44 -19.35
CA SER A 101 5.68 7.87 -19.85
C SER A 101 6.73 7.76 -18.74
N VAL A 102 7.13 6.52 -18.44
CA VAL A 102 8.07 6.19 -17.37
C VAL A 102 9.32 5.45 -17.87
N ASN A 103 10.43 5.66 -17.15
CA ASN A 103 11.67 4.90 -17.35
C ASN A 103 11.89 3.89 -16.20
N LEU A 104 12.87 2.99 -16.36
CA LEU A 104 13.17 1.94 -15.37
C LEU A 104 13.53 2.48 -13.98
N ALA A 105 14.23 3.62 -13.91
CA ALA A 105 14.60 4.22 -12.63
C ALA A 105 13.36 4.77 -11.90
N GLN A 106 12.46 5.42 -12.62
CA GLN A 106 11.20 5.94 -12.07
C GLN A 106 10.29 4.80 -11.59
N ILE A 107 10.17 3.72 -12.38
CA ILE A 107 9.41 2.54 -11.98
C ILE A 107 9.91 2.00 -10.64
N ARG A 108 11.24 1.92 -10.45
CA ARG A 108 11.84 1.49 -9.18
C ARG A 108 11.41 2.38 -8.02
N THR A 109 11.52 3.71 -8.19
CA THR A 109 11.13 4.68 -7.15
C THR A 109 9.63 4.65 -6.86
N PHE A 110 8.78 4.42 -7.86
CA PHE A 110 7.33 4.33 -7.66
C PHE A 110 6.95 3.06 -6.90
N VAL A 111 7.57 1.93 -7.23
CA VAL A 111 7.37 0.65 -6.54
C VAL A 111 7.90 0.69 -5.09
N GLU A 112 8.86 1.54 -4.77
CA GLU A 112 9.29 1.79 -3.38
C GLU A 112 8.18 2.44 -2.52
N MET A 113 7.19 3.09 -3.16
CA MET A 113 6.05 3.75 -2.51
C MET A 113 6.44 4.71 -1.37
N ASP A 114 7.65 5.28 -1.41
CA ASP A 114 8.15 6.15 -0.34
C ASP A 114 7.61 7.57 -0.47
N SER A 115 6.50 7.85 0.23
CA SER A 115 5.86 9.17 0.23
C SER A 115 6.37 10.07 1.35
N HIS A 116 6.92 11.22 0.98
CA HIS A 116 7.28 12.28 1.93
C HIS A 116 6.06 12.82 2.69
N GLU A 117 4.93 12.99 1.99
CA GLU A 117 3.69 13.48 2.60
C GLU A 117 3.18 12.53 3.69
N GLU A 118 3.28 11.22 3.46
CA GLU A 118 2.90 10.24 4.46
C GLU A 118 3.78 10.35 5.71
N LYS A 119 5.11 10.44 5.54
CA LYS A 119 6.05 10.60 6.67
C LYS A 119 5.74 11.85 7.50
N VAL A 120 5.47 12.98 6.83
CA VAL A 120 5.10 14.23 7.50
C VAL A 120 3.79 14.07 8.26
N TYR A 121 2.77 13.46 7.64
CA TYR A 121 1.48 13.23 8.27
C TYR A 121 1.61 12.33 9.53
N GLN A 122 2.38 11.24 9.44
CA GLN A 122 2.65 10.36 10.57
C GLN A 122 3.37 11.10 11.71
N ALA A 123 4.36 11.96 11.41
CA ALA A 123 5.07 12.75 12.40
C ALA A 123 4.16 13.75 13.14
N VAL A 124 3.29 14.45 12.41
CA VAL A 124 2.29 15.36 12.98
C VAL A 124 1.33 14.59 13.89
N ARG A 125 0.80 13.46 13.42
CA ARG A 125 -0.12 12.62 14.19
C ARG A 125 0.51 12.09 15.47
N MET A 126 1.75 11.60 15.41
CA MET A 126 2.50 11.14 16.60
C MET A 126 2.73 12.28 17.60
N THR A 127 2.98 13.49 17.11
CA THR A 127 3.16 14.67 17.96
C THR A 127 1.87 15.04 18.67
N GLN A 128 0.75 15.07 17.94
CA GLN A 128 -0.58 15.32 18.51
C GLN A 128 -0.98 14.27 19.56
N GLU A 129 -0.74 12.99 19.29
CA GLU A 129 -1.04 11.91 20.26
C GLU A 129 -0.18 12.07 21.53
N ARG A 130 1.11 12.38 21.37
CA ARG A 130 2.03 12.61 22.49
C ARG A 130 1.59 13.79 23.35
N GLU A 131 1.23 14.91 22.72
CA GLU A 131 0.73 16.09 23.41
C GLU A 131 -0.58 15.79 24.16
N ALA A 132 -1.52 15.08 23.52
CA ALA A 132 -2.76 14.67 24.16
C ALA A 132 -2.50 13.76 25.37
N ARG A 133 -1.60 12.77 25.25
CA ARG A 133 -1.23 11.87 26.36
C ARG A 133 -0.58 12.62 27.53
N ASN A 134 0.29 13.59 27.24
CA ASN A 134 0.93 14.41 28.27
C ASN A 134 -0.09 15.29 29.00
N LYS A 135 -0.97 15.99 28.26
CA LYS A 135 -2.06 16.80 28.84
C LYS A 135 -3.01 15.95 29.70
N MET A 136 -3.35 14.73 29.27
CA MET A 136 -4.16 13.80 30.07
C MET A 136 -3.46 13.41 31.37
N ARG A 137 -2.16 13.11 31.32
CA ARG A 137 -1.37 12.74 32.51
C ARG A 137 -1.25 13.89 33.50
N GLU A 138 -1.05 15.12 33.02
CA GLU A 138 -1.00 16.32 33.86
C GLU A 138 -2.34 16.58 34.54
N LYS A 139 -3.45 16.57 33.77
CA LYS A 139 -4.80 16.74 34.32
C LYS A 139 -5.16 15.65 35.33
N ALA A 140 -4.77 14.40 35.08
CA ALA A 140 -5.00 13.30 36.02
C ALA A 140 -4.28 13.52 37.36
N LYS A 141 -3.02 13.98 37.33
CA LYS A 141 -2.25 14.32 38.54
C LYS A 141 -2.87 15.50 39.29
N GLU A 142 -3.31 16.53 38.57
CA GLU A 142 -3.95 17.70 39.18
C GLU A 142 -5.27 17.33 39.88
N LEU A 143 -6.13 16.56 39.22
CA LEU A 143 -7.36 16.03 39.81
C LEU A 143 -7.10 15.17 41.05
N GLN A 144 -6.04 14.36 41.05
CA GLN A 144 -5.65 13.57 42.22
C GLN A 144 -5.20 14.45 43.39
N ARG A 145 -4.40 15.50 43.13
CA ARG A 145 -3.99 16.46 44.16
C ARG A 145 -5.18 17.21 44.74
N GLN A 146 -6.08 17.72 43.90
CA GLN A 146 -7.29 18.42 44.34
C GLN A 146 -8.18 17.52 45.21
N ARG A 147 -8.34 16.22 44.86
CA ARG A 147 -9.07 15.26 45.69
C ARG A 147 -8.42 15.08 47.07
N MET A 148 -7.10 14.94 47.15
CA MET A 148 -6.40 14.81 48.44
C MET A 148 -6.53 16.07 49.30
N GLU A 149 -6.42 17.26 48.70
CA GLU A 149 -6.58 18.52 49.42
C GLU A 149 -8.02 18.76 49.90
N ALA A 150 -9.03 18.37 49.10
CA ALA A 150 -10.43 18.42 49.50
C ALA A 150 -10.71 17.52 50.70
N VAL A 151 -10.22 16.27 50.69
CA VAL A 151 -10.32 15.34 51.84
C VAL A 151 -9.67 15.93 53.09
N LYS A 152 -8.51 16.60 52.95
CA LYS A 152 -7.80 17.24 54.06
C LYS A 152 -8.54 18.46 54.62
N LYS A 153 -9.27 19.22 53.78
CA LYS A 153 -10.06 20.40 54.18
C LYS A 153 -11.43 20.06 54.77
N THR A 154 -12.06 18.95 54.39
CA THR A 154 -13.38 18.56 54.91
C THR A 154 -13.37 17.99 56.34
N GLY A 155 -12.23 17.97 57.04
CA GLY A 155 -12.20 17.78 58.50
C GLY A 155 -12.78 16.46 59.03
N LEU A 156 -13.12 15.49 58.18
CA LEU A 156 -13.48 14.15 58.63
C LEU A 156 -12.20 13.46 59.09
N LYS A 157 -12.01 13.43 60.41
CA LYS A 157 -11.20 12.41 61.08
C LYS A 157 -11.66 11.05 60.56
N SER A 158 -10.90 10.45 59.63
CA SER A 158 -10.99 9.00 59.45
C SER A 158 -10.31 8.35 60.67
N PRO A 159 -11.00 7.49 61.43
CA PRO A 159 -10.41 6.82 62.58
C PRO A 159 -9.46 5.72 62.11
N GLY A 160 -8.30 5.60 62.77
CA GLY A 160 -7.55 4.35 62.80
C GLY A 160 -6.41 4.24 61.78
N PHE A 161 -5.23 4.62 62.25
CA PHE A 161 -3.95 4.11 61.76
C PHE A 161 -3.90 2.58 62.00
N GLY A 162 -3.67 1.79 60.97
CA GLY A 162 -3.55 0.33 61.04
C GLY A 162 -2.47 -0.17 60.10
N ASN A 163 -1.29 -0.38 60.66
CA ASN A 163 -0.13 -0.99 60.01
C ASN A 163 -0.45 -2.45 59.67
N SER A 164 -0.48 -2.84 58.39
CA SER A 164 -0.41 -4.26 58.01
C SER A 164 0.28 -4.42 56.67
N TYR A 165 1.43 -5.09 56.74
CA TYR A 165 2.08 -5.78 55.64
C TYR A 165 1.07 -6.66 54.91
N SER A 166 0.94 -6.47 53.60
CA SER A 166 0.43 -7.53 52.71
C SER A 166 0.93 -7.28 51.29
N SER A 167 1.79 -8.20 50.86
CA SER A 167 2.12 -8.45 49.47
C SER A 167 0.85 -8.83 48.72
N GLY A 168 0.49 -8.07 47.69
CA GLY A 168 -0.67 -8.38 46.85
C GLY A 168 -0.67 -7.53 45.59
N ASN A 169 -0.26 -8.13 44.48
CA ASN A 169 -0.43 -7.59 43.12
C ASN A 169 -1.89 -7.20 42.91
N PHE A 170 -2.17 -5.90 42.78
CA PHE A 170 -3.48 -5.40 42.37
C PHE A 170 -3.37 -4.80 40.97
N THR A 171 -3.80 -5.56 39.98
CA THR A 171 -4.05 -5.11 38.60
C THR A 171 -5.40 -4.38 38.56
N PRO A 172 -5.47 -3.10 38.17
CA PRO A 172 -6.77 -2.46 38.00
C PRO A 172 -7.30 -2.78 36.61
N THR A 173 -8.30 -3.66 36.53
CA THR A 173 -9.14 -3.77 35.33
C THR A 173 -10.02 -2.52 35.25
N LEU A 174 -9.77 -1.67 34.26
CA LEU A 174 -10.63 -0.54 33.93
C LEU A 174 -11.98 -1.09 33.44
N SER A 175 -13.05 -0.77 34.16
CA SER A 175 -14.41 -0.92 33.66
C SER A 175 -14.64 0.14 32.58
N VAL A 176 -14.53 -0.31 31.33
CA VAL A 176 -14.94 0.44 30.13
C VAL A 176 -16.44 0.64 30.23
N ARG A 177 -16.88 1.86 30.59
CA ARG A 177 -18.22 2.33 30.30
C ARG A 177 -18.16 3.07 28.97
N ASP A 178 -18.92 2.57 28.01
CA ASP A 178 -19.06 3.08 26.65
C ASP A 178 -19.30 4.60 26.61
N THR A 179 -18.33 5.31 26.04
CA THR A 179 -18.58 6.55 25.29
C THR A 179 -17.99 6.37 23.89
N THR A 180 -18.57 5.46 23.13
CA THR A 180 -18.42 5.43 21.67
C THR A 180 -19.23 6.59 21.10
N ASN A 181 -18.57 7.71 20.79
CA ASN A 181 -18.87 8.62 19.66
C ASN A 181 -18.15 9.96 19.83
N PHE A 182 -16.82 9.94 19.89
CA PHE A 182 -16.04 11.11 19.51
C PHE A 182 -15.20 10.73 18.29
N VAL A 183 -15.72 11.05 17.10
CA VAL A 183 -14.94 11.04 15.86
C VAL A 183 -14.32 12.44 15.77
N PRO A 184 -13.00 12.60 15.92
CA PRO A 184 -12.37 13.89 15.64
C PRO A 184 -12.49 14.13 14.13
N GLU A 185 -13.16 15.21 13.76
CA GLU A 185 -13.25 15.66 12.38
C GLU A 185 -11.83 15.92 11.85
N THR A 186 -11.47 15.24 10.76
CA THR A 186 -10.17 15.39 10.11
C THR A 186 -10.07 16.78 9.50
N VAL A 187 -9.40 17.70 10.20
CA VAL A 187 -9.05 19.00 9.63
C VAL A 187 -8.09 18.74 8.46
N ARG A 188 -8.61 18.88 7.23
CA ARG A 188 -7.77 18.86 6.03
C ARG A 188 -6.87 20.10 6.06
N PRO A 189 -5.54 19.97 5.94
CA PRO A 189 -4.68 21.13 5.80
C PRO A 189 -4.94 21.79 4.45
N SER A 190 -5.47 23.01 4.46
CA SER A 190 -5.53 23.86 3.28
C SER A 190 -4.12 24.38 2.99
N TYR A 191 -3.46 23.85 1.96
CA TYR A 191 -2.19 24.38 1.49
C TYR A 191 -2.45 25.55 0.53
N THR A 192 -1.87 26.72 0.83
CA THR A 192 -1.70 27.81 -0.15
C THR A 192 -0.29 27.74 -0.72
N PRO A 193 -0.11 27.64 -2.04
CA PRO A 193 1.20 27.66 -2.65
C PRO A 193 1.84 29.04 -2.49
N THR A 194 3.09 29.07 -2.02
CA THR A 194 3.95 30.25 -2.07
C THR A 194 4.34 30.53 -3.52
N GLN A 195 4.06 31.74 -3.99
CA GLN A 195 4.53 32.27 -5.28
C GLN A 195 6.05 32.35 -5.33
#